data_AF-A0A1B2EH33-F1
#
_entry.id   AF-A0A1B2EH33-F1
#
_cell.length_a   1.000
_cell.length_b   1.000
_cell.length_c   1.000
_cell.angle_alpha   90.00
_cell.angle_beta   90.00
_cell.angle_gamma   90.00
#
_symmetry.space_group_name_H-M   'P 1'
#
loop_
_entity.id
_entity.type
_entity.pdbx_description
1 polymer ?
#
loop_
_entity_poly.entity_id
_entity_poly.type
_entity_poly.pdbx_seq_one_letter_code
_entity_poly.pdbx_strand_id
1 'polypeptide(L)'
;MESKSSQATNVVRFPGARSSANPRRDQRSLMDAVYAAGFLPIEAHDRATKVMATRLTIFGFVVIDEMQADGTLRRLRPSEAFHACTARPWRISKPSGRYRIEDRIPETDRELFAALQA
;
A
#
# COMPACT_ATOMS: atom_id res chain seq x y z
N MET A 1 46.95 49.72 13.21
CA MET A 1 46.30 48.51 13.78
C MET A 1 44.85 48.55 13.33
N GLU A 2 44.49 47.79 12.29
CA GLU A 2 43.13 47.76 11.75
C GLU A 2 42.64 46.30 11.84
N SER A 3 41.86 45.99 12.87
CA SER A 3 41.34 44.65 13.11
C SER A 3 40.08 44.44 12.27
N LYS A 4 40.22 43.82 11.10
CA LYS A 4 39.06 43.34 10.32
C LYS A 4 38.39 42.20 11.07
N SER A 5 37.27 42.49 11.70
CA SER A 5 36.38 41.51 12.32
C SER A 5 35.78 40.62 11.23
N SER A 6 36.27 39.38 11.12
CA SER A 6 35.68 38.35 10.27
C SER A 6 34.35 37.90 10.88
N GLN A 7 33.23 38.44 10.41
CA GLN A 7 31.92 37.93 10.78
C GLN A 7 31.75 36.49 10.24
N ALA A 8 31.57 35.53 11.15
CA ALA A 8 31.27 34.16 10.81
C ALA A 8 29.84 34.06 10.27
N THR A 9 29.70 33.81 8.97
CA THR A 9 28.40 33.60 8.32
C THR A 9 27.77 32.29 8.82
N ASN A 10 26.82 32.39 9.74
CA ASN A 10 26.12 31.24 10.29
C ASN A 10 25.01 30.80 9.30
N VAL A 11 25.27 29.76 8.52
CA VAL A 11 24.31 29.23 7.54
C VAL A 11 23.34 28.30 8.24
N VAL A 12 22.16 28.82 8.61
CA VAL A 12 21.04 28.02 9.10
C VAL A 12 20.34 27.38 7.91
N ARG A 13 20.51 26.07 7.71
CA ARG A 13 19.70 25.31 6.75
C ARG A 13 18.34 25.05 7.34
N PHE A 14 17.32 25.74 6.84
CA PHE A 14 15.95 25.38 7.11
C PHE A 14 15.67 24.00 6.49
N PRO A 15 15.19 23.00 7.27
CA PRO A 15 14.71 21.76 6.71
C PRO A 15 13.56 22.11 5.75
N GLY A 16 13.82 22.01 4.44
CA GLY A 16 12.80 22.21 3.43
C GLY A 16 11.62 21.28 3.69
N ALA A 17 10.41 21.72 3.30
CA ALA A 17 9.18 20.96 3.46
C ALA A 17 9.43 19.47 3.11
N ARG A 18 9.14 18.57 4.06
CA ARG A 18 9.35 17.12 3.94
C ARG A 18 9.02 16.69 2.51
N SER A 19 10.03 16.17 1.81
CA SER A 19 9.99 15.86 0.38
C SER A 19 8.62 15.35 -0.04
N SER A 20 8.05 15.98 -1.07
CA SER A 20 6.82 15.56 -1.75
C SER A 20 6.73 14.04 -1.79
N ALA A 21 5.60 13.51 -1.33
CA ALA A 21 5.23 12.09 -1.35
C ALA A 21 5.88 11.38 -2.53
N ASN A 22 6.92 10.58 -2.27
CA ASN A 22 7.62 9.85 -3.32
C ASN A 22 6.86 8.54 -3.48
N PRO A 23 6.10 8.34 -4.57
CA PRO A 23 5.20 7.20 -4.69
C PRO A 23 5.93 5.86 -4.59
N ARG A 24 7.22 5.82 -4.99
CA ARG A 24 8.07 4.62 -4.87
C ARG A 24 8.46 4.33 -3.43
N ARG A 25 8.73 5.37 -2.63
CA ARG A 25 9.02 5.24 -1.20
C ARG A 25 7.77 4.80 -0.44
N ASP A 26 6.63 5.37 -0.79
CA ASP A 26 5.35 5.06 -0.16
C ASP A 26 4.91 3.63 -0.47
N GLN A 27 5.14 3.16 -1.71
CA GLN A 27 4.89 1.77 -2.09
C GLN A 27 5.77 0.79 -1.32
N ARG A 28 7.09 1.05 -1.25
CA ARG A 28 8.02 0.20 -0.50
C ARG A 28 7.68 0.19 0.99
N SER A 29 7.37 1.35 1.57
CA SER A 29 6.97 1.46 2.96
C SER A 29 5.69 0.67 3.25
N LEU A 30 4.71 0.70 2.35
CA LEU A 30 3.47 -0.06 2.49
C LEU A 30 3.73 -1.57 2.43
N MET A 31 4.55 -2.00 1.47
CA MET A 31 4.99 -3.39 1.37
C MET A 31 5.73 -3.83 2.63
N ASP A 32 6.73 -3.08 3.08
CA ASP A 32 7.50 -3.41 4.28
C ASP A 32 6.60 -3.52 5.51
N ALA A 33 5.62 -2.63 5.68
CA ALA A 33 4.66 -2.67 6.79
C ALA A 33 3.78 -3.94 6.74
N VAL A 34 3.18 -4.25 5.59
CA VAL A 34 2.38 -5.47 5.40
C VAL A 34 3.24 -6.71 5.60
N TYR A 35 4.48 -6.68 5.11
CA TYR A 35 5.35 -7.83 5.18
C TYR A 35 6.00 -8.05 6.54
N ALA A 36 6.17 -7.01 7.34
CA ALA A 36 6.61 -7.12 8.74
C ALA A 36 5.46 -7.56 9.65
N ALA A 37 4.30 -6.91 9.55
CA ALA A 37 3.16 -7.15 10.45
C ALA A 37 2.27 -8.34 10.02
N GLY A 38 2.37 -8.79 8.77
CA GLY A 38 1.51 -9.81 8.16
C GLY A 38 0.19 -9.26 7.61
N PHE A 39 -0.32 -8.17 8.21
CA PHE A 39 -1.43 -7.39 7.69
C PHE A 39 -1.33 -5.92 8.12
N LEU A 40 -2.07 -5.04 7.42
CA LEU A 40 -2.15 -3.62 7.71
C LEU A 40 -3.60 -3.12 7.53
N PRO A 41 -4.23 -2.51 8.55
CA PRO A 41 -5.51 -1.82 8.38
C PRO A 41 -5.31 -0.47 7.67
N ILE A 42 -6.29 -0.12 6.83
CA ILE A 42 -6.35 1.16 6.11
C ILE A 42 -7.70 1.79 6.34
N GLU A 43 -7.67 3.06 6.72
CA GLU A 43 -8.86 3.87 6.96
C GLU A 43 -9.72 4.04 5.70
N ALA A 44 -11.03 4.18 5.91
CA ALA A 44 -11.98 4.30 4.81
C ALA A 44 -11.64 5.47 3.86
N HIS A 45 -11.20 6.59 4.42
CA HIS A 45 -10.93 7.84 3.74
C HIS A 45 -9.53 7.94 3.13
N ASP A 46 -8.62 7.00 3.41
CA ASP A 46 -7.26 7.02 2.88
C ASP A 46 -7.21 6.49 1.44
N ARG A 47 -7.68 7.34 0.52
CA ARG A 47 -7.73 7.02 -0.90
C ARG A 47 -6.34 6.79 -1.51
N ALA A 48 -5.32 7.50 -1.02
CA ALA A 48 -3.97 7.42 -1.58
C ALA A 48 -3.38 6.02 -1.34
N THR A 49 -3.45 5.54 -0.10
CA THR A 49 -2.97 4.20 0.25
C THR A 49 -3.83 3.12 -0.39
N LYS A 50 -5.16 3.31 -0.51
CA LYS A 50 -6.06 2.39 -1.23
C LYS A 50 -5.73 2.25 -2.71
N VAL A 51 -5.50 3.33 -3.43
CA VAL A 51 -5.10 3.27 -4.85
C VAL A 51 -3.78 2.51 -5.02
N MET A 52 -2.84 2.71 -4.10
CA MET A 52 -1.57 1.99 -4.11
C MET A 52 -1.75 0.50 -3.78
N ALA A 53 -2.58 0.19 -2.80
CA ALA A 53 -2.95 -1.18 -2.43
C ALA A 53 -3.57 -1.92 -3.62
N THR A 54 -4.51 -1.29 -4.31
CA THR A 54 -5.16 -1.85 -5.50
C THR A 54 -4.13 -2.22 -6.57
N ARG A 55 -3.16 -1.34 -6.86
CA ARG A 55 -2.07 -1.65 -7.80
C ARG A 55 -1.26 -2.86 -7.35
N LEU A 56 -0.91 -2.93 -6.06
CA LEU A 56 -0.17 -4.06 -5.51
C LEU A 56 -0.97 -5.37 -5.56
N THR A 57 -2.29 -5.31 -5.41
CA THR A 57 -3.18 -6.47 -5.56
C THR A 57 -3.33 -6.93 -7.00
N ILE A 58 -3.38 -6.02 -7.96
CA ILE A 58 -3.36 -6.37 -9.40
C ILE A 58 -2.07 -7.13 -9.75
N PHE A 59 -0.93 -6.72 -9.18
CA PHE A 59 0.34 -7.43 -9.36
C PHE A 59 0.50 -8.69 -8.49
N GLY A 60 -0.48 -9.01 -7.64
CA GLY A 60 -0.44 -10.20 -6.79
C GLY A 60 0.48 -10.11 -5.56
N PHE A 61 0.97 -8.92 -5.22
CA PHE A 61 1.86 -8.74 -4.06
C PHE A 61 1.14 -8.70 -2.72
N VAL A 62 -0.13 -8.28 -2.71
CA VAL A 62 -0.94 -8.20 -1.50
C VAL A 62 -2.39 -8.54 -1.81
N VAL A 63 -3.13 -8.94 -0.79
CA VAL A 63 -4.56 -9.17 -0.89
C VAL A 63 -5.32 -8.15 -0.05
N ILE A 64 -6.49 -7.72 -0.53
CA ILE A 64 -7.31 -6.69 0.12
C ILE A 64 -8.62 -7.33 0.60
N ASP A 65 -8.90 -7.14 1.87
CA ASP A 65 -10.18 -7.47 2.49
C ASP A 65 -10.88 -6.19 2.93
N GLU A 66 -12.13 -5.99 2.52
CA GLU A 66 -12.98 -4.91 3.02
C GLU A 66 -13.60 -5.28 4.37
N MET A 67 -13.47 -4.39 5.35
CA MET A 67 -14.12 -4.56 6.64
C MET A 67 -15.58 -4.12 6.55
N GLN A 68 -16.47 -5.07 6.81
CA GLN A 68 -17.90 -4.84 6.83
C GLN A 68 -18.34 -4.21 8.17
N ALA A 69 -19.55 -3.63 8.20
CA ALA A 69 -20.08 -2.95 9.39
C ALA A 69 -20.37 -3.91 10.56
N ASP A 70 -20.53 -5.20 10.26
CA ASP A 70 -20.66 -6.29 11.22
C ASP A 70 -19.31 -6.82 11.73
N GLY A 71 -18.19 -6.21 11.29
CA GLY A 71 -16.82 -6.62 11.64
C GLY A 71 -16.28 -7.79 10.82
N THR A 72 -17.06 -8.33 9.87
CA THR A 72 -16.58 -9.39 8.98
C THR A 72 -15.63 -8.83 7.91
N LEU A 73 -14.77 -9.71 7.37
CA LEU A 73 -13.82 -9.37 6.31
C LEU A 73 -14.27 -10.00 5.00
N ARG A 74 -14.47 -9.18 3.97
CA ARG A 74 -14.82 -9.61 2.62
C ARG A 74 -13.65 -9.38 1.67
N ARG A 75 -13.15 -10.45 1.06
CA ARG A 75 -12.11 -10.37 0.01
C ARG A 75 -12.61 -9.56 -1.18
N LEU A 76 -11.87 -8.51 -1.53
CA LEU A 76 -12.11 -7.71 -2.73
C LEU A 76 -11.36 -8.30 -3.92
N ARG A 77 -12.05 -8.38 -5.06
CA ARG A 77 -11.40 -8.67 -6.36
C ARG A 77 -10.63 -7.43 -6.83
N PRO A 78 -9.59 -7.59 -7.68
CA PRO A 78 -8.87 -6.44 -8.24
C PRO A 78 -9.79 -5.43 -8.94
N SER A 79 -10.83 -5.90 -9.64
CA SER A 79 -11.85 -5.06 -10.29
C SER A 79 -12.68 -4.26 -9.29
N GLU A 80 -13.03 -4.83 -8.15
CA GLU A 80 -13.77 -4.12 -7.08
C GLU A 80 -12.86 -3.11 -6.37
N ALA A 81 -11.61 -3.50 -6.09
CA ALA A 81 -10.60 -2.63 -5.49
C ALA A 81 -10.22 -1.46 -6.40
N PHE A 82 -10.38 -1.58 -7.73
CA PHE A 82 -10.13 -0.52 -8.70
C PHE A 82 -10.92 0.77 -8.40
N HIS A 83 -12.14 0.62 -7.92
CA HIS A 83 -12.98 1.76 -7.56
C HIS A 83 -12.49 2.53 -6.33
N ALA A 84 -11.54 1.96 -5.55
CA ALA A 84 -10.97 2.55 -4.35
C ALA A 84 -12.05 3.15 -3.42
N CYS A 85 -13.16 2.41 -3.23
CA CYS A 85 -14.33 2.89 -2.52
C CYS A 85 -13.94 3.38 -1.12
N THR A 86 -14.32 4.62 -0.80
CA THR A 86 -13.98 5.28 0.46
C THR A 86 -15.01 5.04 1.57
N ALA A 87 -15.99 4.17 1.35
CA ALA A 87 -17.07 3.94 2.29
C ALA A 87 -16.67 3.06 3.49
N ARG A 88 -15.69 2.16 3.31
CA ARG A 88 -15.34 1.15 4.32
C ARG A 88 -13.83 1.01 4.50
N PRO A 89 -13.34 0.71 5.72
CA PRO A 89 -11.93 0.41 5.94
C PRO A 89 -11.51 -0.85 5.20
N TRP A 90 -10.23 -0.91 4.83
CA TRP A 90 -9.62 -2.08 4.21
C TRP A 90 -8.60 -2.71 5.14
N ARG A 91 -8.36 -4.00 4.95
CA ARG A 91 -7.25 -4.74 5.55
C ARG A 91 -6.42 -5.30 4.41
N ILE A 92 -5.17 -4.89 4.33
CA ILE A 92 -4.20 -5.49 3.41
C ILE A 92 -3.50 -6.62 4.14
N SER A 93 -3.30 -7.75 3.48
CA SER A 93 -2.47 -8.83 4.02
C SER A 93 -1.55 -9.43 2.97
N LYS A 94 -0.56 -10.20 3.44
CA LYS A 94 0.29 -11.00 2.55
C LYS A 94 -0.56 -12.03 1.80
N PRO A 95 -0.24 -12.34 0.53
CA PRO A 95 -0.82 -13.49 -0.14
C PRO A 95 -0.37 -14.77 0.57
N SER A 96 -1.31 -15.56 1.08
CA SER A 96 -1.01 -16.87 1.67
C SER A 96 -1.00 -17.95 0.59
N GLY A 97 0.15 -18.60 0.38
CA GLY A 97 0.35 -19.94 -0.22
C GLY A 97 -0.22 -20.25 -1.61
N ARG A 98 -1.54 -20.11 -1.80
CA ARG A 98 -2.29 -20.43 -3.03
C ARG A 98 -2.29 -19.33 -4.08
N TYR A 99 -1.83 -18.13 -3.73
CA TYR A 99 -1.59 -17.00 -4.64
C TYR A 99 -0.12 -16.83 -5.01
N ARG A 100 0.73 -17.78 -4.61
CA ARG A 100 2.12 -17.83 -5.08
C ARG A 100 2.04 -18.11 -6.58
N ILE A 101 2.44 -17.14 -7.41
CA ILE A 101 2.54 -17.30 -8.87
C ILE A 101 3.74 -18.23 -9.12
N GLU A 102 3.59 -19.50 -8.77
CA GLU A 102 4.42 -20.58 -9.27
C GLU A 102 3.46 -21.50 -10.04
N ASP A 103 3.67 -21.52 -11.36
CA ASP A 103 3.29 -22.54 -12.35
C ASP A 103 2.00 -22.48 -13.19
N ARG A 104 1.05 -21.55 -12.99
CA ARG A 104 0.10 -21.20 -14.07
C ARG A 104 -0.71 -19.95 -13.74
N ILE A 105 -0.56 -18.91 -14.55
CA ILE A 105 -1.46 -17.75 -14.53
C ILE A 105 -2.77 -18.25 -15.16
N PRO A 106 -3.90 -18.28 -14.44
CA PRO A 106 -5.18 -18.68 -15.01
C PRO A 106 -5.56 -17.73 -16.14
N GLU A 107 -5.97 -18.27 -17.28
CA GLU A 107 -6.26 -17.50 -18.50
C GLU A 107 -7.59 -16.76 -18.39
N THR A 108 -8.46 -17.21 -17.47
CA THR A 108 -9.76 -16.59 -17.21
C THR A 108 -10.02 -16.41 -15.72
N ASP A 109 -10.79 -15.35 -15.40
CA ASP A 109 -11.28 -15.07 -14.05
C ASP A 109 -11.98 -16.30 -13.42
N ARG A 110 -12.66 -17.12 -14.23
CA ARG A 110 -13.33 -18.33 -13.76
C ARG A 110 -12.36 -19.38 -13.23
N GLU A 111 -11.22 -19.56 -13.87
CA GLU A 111 -10.16 -20.49 -13.43
C GLU A 111 -9.48 -20.00 -12.16
N LEU A 112 -9.24 -18.69 -12.08
CA LEU A 112 -8.75 -18.00 -10.90
C LEU A 112 -9.69 -18.25 -9.70
N PHE A 113 -11.01 -18.15 -9.88
CA PHE A 113 -11.97 -18.41 -8.80
C PHE A 113 -12.19 -19.90 -8.48
N ALA A 114 -12.11 -20.80 -9.45
CA ALA A 114 -12.23 -22.24 -9.21
C ALA A 114 -11.05 -22.79 -8.40
N ALA A 115 -9.83 -22.34 -8.69
CA ALA A 115 -8.63 -22.72 -7.94
C ALA A 115 -8.66 -22.25 -6.47
N LEU A 116 -9.46 -21.23 -6.16
CA LEU A 116 -9.62 -20.70 -4.80
C LEU A 116 -10.65 -21.44 -3.95
N GLN A 117 -11.54 -22.23 -4.56
CA GLN A 117 -12.62 -22.95 -3.86
C GLN A 117 -12.34 -24.44 -3.60
N ALA A 118 -11.25 -25.00 -4.14
CA ALA A 118 -10.80 -26.38 -3.87
C ALA A 118 -9.85 -26.44 -2.66
#